data_AF-A0A1F4JTU7-F1
#
_entry.id   AF-A0A1F4JTU7-F1
#
_cell.length_a   1.000
_cell.length_b   1.000
_cell.length_c   1.000
_cell.angle_alpha   90.00
_cell.angle_beta   90.00
_cell.angle_gamma   90.00
#
_symmetry.space_group_name_H-M   'P 1'
#
loop_
_entity.id
_entity.type
_entity.pdbx_description
1 polymer ?
#
loop_
_entity_poly.entity_id
_entity_poly.type
_entity_poly.pdbx_seq_one_letter_code
_entity_poly.pdbx_strand_id
1 'polypeptide(L)' 'MAKESYFSLQHSESVVAGMSATIFAAYVQNKEVNELNEDEFVKKAVDIAVKLASYADKVVKSDGEWMKQEGGSSAIL' A
#
# COMPACT_ATOMS: atom_id res chain seq x y z
N MET A 1 -9.74 22.65 -19.00
CA MET A 1 -8.94 22.71 -17.76
C MET A 1 -9.07 21.36 -17.07
N ALA A 2 -7.97 20.64 -16.87
CA ALA A 2 -8.01 19.39 -16.11
C ALA A 2 -8.40 19.73 -14.66
N LYS A 3 -9.38 19.02 -14.12
CA LYS A 3 -9.79 19.18 -12.73
C LYS A 3 -8.67 18.62 -11.87
N GLU A 4 -7.94 19.49 -11.17
CA GLU A 4 -6.88 19.04 -10.27
C GLU A 4 -7.54 18.30 -9.09
N SER A 5 -7.23 17.01 -8.97
CA SER A 5 -7.61 16.20 -7.82
C SER A 5 -6.43 16.14 -6.86
N TYR A 6 -6.58 16.76 -5.70
CA TYR A 6 -5.60 16.70 -4.62
C TYR A 6 -5.91 15.52 -3.72
N PHE A 7 -4.90 14.67 -3.48
CA PHE A 7 -4.99 13.53 -2.57
C PHE A 7 -4.05 13.75 -1.39
N SER A 8 -4.50 13.41 -0.18
CA SER A 8 -3.73 13.52 1.06
C SER A 8 -3.37 12.13 1.59
N LEU A 9 -2.89 11.25 0.72
CA LEU A 9 -2.56 9.87 1.09
C LEU A 9 -1.31 9.82 1.96
N GLN A 10 -1.36 9.03 3.03
CA GLN A 10 -0.17 8.67 3.81
C GLN A 10 0.74 7.74 2.98
N HIS A 11 2.00 7.61 3.38
CA HIS A 11 2.97 6.77 2.65
C HIS A 11 2.51 5.32 2.52
N SER A 12 1.99 4.73 3.61
CA SER A 12 1.41 3.39 3.62
C SER A 12 0.24 3.23 2.64
N GLU A 13 -0.64 4.24 2.56
CA GLU A 13 -1.77 4.25 1.63
C GLU A 13 -1.30 4.34 0.17
N SER A 14 -0.23 5.08 -0.08
CA SER A 14 0.40 5.20 -1.41
C SER A 14 1.03 3.88 -1.86
N VAL A 15 1.64 3.13 -0.95
CA VAL A 15 2.16 1.77 -1.22
C VAL A 15 1.02 0.84 -1.62
N VAL A 16 -0.07 0.82 -0.85
CA VAL A 16 -1.24 -0.01 -1.16
C VAL A 16 -1.86 0.40 -2.49
N ALA A 17 -1.98 1.70 -2.77
CA ALA A 17 -2.49 2.21 -4.04
C ALA A 17 -1.63 1.75 -5.24
N GLY A 18 -0.30 1.81 -5.13
CA GLY A 18 0.61 1.33 -6.17
C GLY A 18 0.53 -0.17 -6.41
N MET A 19 0.46 -0.96 -5.33
CA MET A 19 0.24 -2.41 -5.42
C MET A 19 -1.10 -2.74 -6.08
N SER A 20 -2.16 -2.02 -5.69
CA SER A 20 -3.51 -2.17 -6.26
C SER A 20 -3.52 -1.86 -7.75
N ALA A 21 -2.87 -0.77 -8.17
CA ALA A 21 -2.74 -0.42 -9.58
C ALA A 21 -2.05 -1.53 -10.39
N THR A 22 -1.01 -2.15 -9.83
CA THR A 22 -0.29 -3.27 -10.48
C THR A 22 -1.19 -4.50 -10.65
N ILE A 23 -1.94 -4.87 -9.60
CA ILE A 23 -2.88 -6.00 -9.65
C ILE A 23 -4.02 -5.72 -10.63
N PHE A 24 -4.58 -4.51 -10.58
CA PHE A 24 -5.65 -4.09 -11.48
C PHE A 24 -5.20 -4.08 -12.93
N ALA A 25 -3.97 -3.62 -13.21
CA ALA A 25 -3.39 -3.67 -14.54
C ALA A 25 -3.30 -5.11 -15.09
N ALA A 26 -3.05 -6.10 -14.24
CA ALA A 26 -3.06 -7.50 -14.65
C ALA A 26 -4.48 -7.97 -15.05
N TYR A 27 -5.51 -7.60 -14.29
CA TYR A 27 -6.90 -7.88 -14.65
C TYR A 27 -7.32 -7.23 -15.97
N VAL A 28 -6.88 -5.99 -16.22
CA VAL A 28 -7.11 -5.29 -17.50
C VAL A 28 -6.40 -6.03 -18.64
N GLN A 29 -5.13 -6.41 -18.47
CA GLN A 29 -4.37 -7.15 -19.49
C GLN A 29 -4.99 -8.50 -19.83
N ASN A 30 -5.61 -9.16 -18.84
CA ASN A 30 -6.32 -10.43 -19.02
C ASN A 30 -7.73 -10.27 -19.60
N LYS A 31 -8.16 -9.04 -19.93
CA LYS A 31 -9.49 -8.71 -20.46
C LYS A 31 -10.64 -9.09 -19.52
N GLU A 32 -10.39 -9.08 -18.22
CA GLU A 32 -11.42 -9.38 -17.20
C GLU A 32 -12.23 -8.12 -16.82
N VAL A 33 -11.67 -6.94 -17.09
CA VAL A 33 -12.27 -5.63 -16.76
C VAL A 33 -13.02 -5.05 -17.95
N ASN A 34 -14.23 -4.56 -17.70
CA ASN A 34 -15.08 -3.79 -18.61
C ASN A 34 -15.89 -2.74 -17.82
N GLU A 35 -16.62 -1.89 -18.53
CA GLU A 35 -17.38 -0.76 -17.95
C GLU A 35 -18.44 -1.18 -16.91
N LEU A 36 -18.92 -2.42 -16.95
CA LEU A 36 -19.95 -2.91 -16.03
C LEU A 36 -19.36 -3.50 -14.74
N ASN A 37 -18.07 -3.80 -14.70
CA ASN A 37 -17.43 -4.49 -13.57
C ASN A 37 -16.15 -3.81 -13.06
N GLU A 38 -15.79 -2.63 -13.59
CA GLU A 38 -14.58 -1.90 -13.22
C GLU A 38 -14.45 -1.72 -11.70
N ASP A 39 -15.49 -1.19 -11.05
CA ASP A 39 -15.52 -0.94 -9.61
C ASP A 39 -15.30 -2.22 -8.77
N GLU A 40 -15.81 -3.35 -9.25
CA GLU A 40 -15.62 -4.65 -8.59
C GLU A 40 -14.15 -5.07 -8.63
N PHE A 41 -13.49 -4.89 -9.78
CA PHE A 41 -12.08 -5.24 -9.95
C PHE A 41 -11.15 -4.26 -9.24
N VAL A 42 -11.49 -2.97 -9.18
CA VAL A 42 -10.79 -1.99 -8.34
C VAL A 42 -10.82 -2.45 -6.89
N LYS A 43 -12.01 -2.80 -6.36
CA LYS A 43 -12.15 -3.30 -4.99
C LYS A 43 -11.33 -4.57 -4.76
N LYS A 44 -11.41 -5.55 -5.67
CA LYS A 44 -10.62 -6.80 -5.57
C LYS A 44 -9.13 -6.53 -5.52
N ALA A 45 -8.62 -5.63 -6.37
CA ALA A 45 -7.21 -5.29 -6.41
C ALA A 45 -6.73 -4.65 -5.10
N VAL A 46 -7.54 -3.74 -4.53
CA VAL A 46 -7.27 -3.13 -3.22
C VAL A 46 -7.27 -4.18 -2.11
N ASP A 47 -8.27 -5.06 -2.06
CA ASP A 47 -8.36 -6.11 -1.04
C ASP A 47 -7.15 -7.06 -1.09
N ILE A 48 -6.66 -7.39 -2.29
CA ILE A 48 -5.45 -8.21 -2.47
C ILE A 48 -4.21 -7.44 -2.04
N ALA A 49 -4.07 -6.18 -2.43
CA ALA A 49 -2.94 -5.34 -2.05
C ALA A 49 -2.82 -5.23 -0.52
N VAL A 50 -3.94 -4.98 0.18
CA VAL A 50 -3.98 -4.92 1.65
C VAL A 50 -3.58 -6.26 2.26
N LYS A 51 -4.06 -7.39 1.72
CA LYS A 51 -3.68 -8.73 2.20
C LYS A 51 -2.18 -8.98 2.05
N LEU A 52 -1.60 -8.62 0.90
CA LEU A 52 -0.17 -8.77 0.64
C LEU A 52 0.67 -7.90 1.57
N ALA A 53 0.33 -6.61 1.68
CA ALA A 53 1.03 -5.68 2.57
C ALA A 53 0.95 -6.14 4.04
N SER A 54 -0.23 -6.55 4.51
CA SER A 54 -0.41 -7.05 5.87
C SER A 54 0.37 -8.34 6.14
N TYR A 55 0.48 -9.23 5.15
CA TYR A 55 1.26 -10.45 5.30
C TYR A 55 2.76 -10.15 5.32
N ALA A 56 3.24 -9.26 4.43
CA ALA A 56 4.61 -8.81 4.42
C ALA A 56 5.00 -8.17 5.74
N ASP A 57 4.19 -7.27 6.28
CA ASP A 57 4.41 -6.63 7.59
C ASP A 57 4.53 -7.64 8.74
N LYS A 58 3.71 -8.70 8.73
CA LYS A 58 3.75 -9.75 9.75
C LYS A 58 4.97 -10.66 9.67
N VAL A 59 5.41 -11.00 8.45
CA VAL A 59 6.43 -12.02 8.21
C VAL A 59 7.82 -11.41 8.06
N VAL A 60 7.91 -10.23 7.46
CA VAL A 60 9.15 -9.47 7.31
C VAL A 60 9.32 -8.62 8.55
N LYS A 61 9.88 -9.23 9.59
CA LYS A 61 10.42 -8.45 10.71
C LYS A 61 11.63 -7.71 10.21
N SER A 62 11.52 -6.39 10.09
CA SER A 62 12.72 -5.55 10.09
C SER A 62 13.45 -5.83 11.40
N ASP A 63 14.75 -6.07 11.31
CA ASP A 63 15.71 -6.26 12.41
C ASP A 63 15.85 -5.05 13.35
N GLY A 64 14.89 -4.13 13.31
CA GLY A 64 14.82 -3.00 14.20
C GLY A 64 15.78 -1.88 13.85
N GLU A 65 16.41 -1.87 12.66
CA GLU A 65 17.28 -0.75 12.24
C GLU A 65 16.59 0.63 12.31
N TRP A 66 15.25 0.66 12.27
CA TRP A 66 14.45 1.88 12.39
C TRP A 66 13.85 2.09 13.79
N MET A 67 13.97 1.12 14.71
CA MET A 67 13.63 1.35 16.12
C MET A 67 14.80 2.05 16.78
N LYS A 68 14.78 3.39 16.74
CA LYS A 68 15.62 4.23 17.58
C LYS A 68 15.48 3.72 19.02
N GLN A 69 16.54 3.13 19.59
CA GLN A 69 16.57 2.81 21.01
C GLN A 69 16.51 4.14 21.76
N GLU A 70 15.32 4.51 22.26
CA GLU A 70 15.20 5.48 23.34
C GLU A 70 15.73 4.84 24.62
N GLY A 71 17.06 4.81 24.72
CA GLY A 71 17.78 4.14 25.80
C GLY A 71 19.17 4.71 26.05
N GLY A 72 19.42 5.96 25.65
CA GLY A 72 20.62 6.69 26.04
C GLY A 72 20.40 7.37 27.39
N SER A 73 20.59 6.61 28.48
CA SER A 73 20.65 7.15 29.83
C SER A 73 21.68 8.28 29.89
N SER A 74 21.22 9.53 29.98
CA SER A 74 22.08 10.67 30.22
C SER A 74 22.37 10.73 31.72
N ALA A 75 23.25 9.85 32.18
CA ALA A 75 23.97 10.07 33.43
C ALA A 75 25.08 11.09 33.12
N ILE A 76 24.76 12.36 33.31
CA ILE A 76 25.77 13.41 33.42
C ILE A 76 26.10 13.53 34.91
N LEU A 77 27.39 13.33 35.18
CA LEU A 77 28.11 13.53 36.44
C LEU A 77 27.77 14.85 37.13
#